data_AF-A0A1I6W2V7-F1
#
_entry.id   AF-A0A1I6W2V7-F1
#
_cell.length_a   1.000
_cell.length_b   1.000
_cell.length_c   1.000
_cell.angle_alpha   90.00
_cell.angle_beta   90.00
_cell.angle_gamma   90.00
#
_symmetry.space_group_name_H-M   'P 1'
#
loop_
_entity.id
_entity.type
_entity.pdbx_description
1 polymer ?
#
loop_
_entity_poly.entity_id
_entity_poly.type
_entity_poly.pdbx_seq_one_letter_code
_entity_poly.pdbx_strand_id
1 'polypeptide(L)'
;MSNSINYEYIIEAVQLDLDEYVDEDGLTVTEASGKIIEEDWQNINTSDFIKYSYLVNLALEGIKRKQLPDFLYEKLSHAGEAISKIENNESEELKKDFNIYQDNLKQKLFNVIETSASDKSRIDYILNQKQ
;
A
#
# COMPACT_ATOMS: atom_id res chain seq x y z
N MET A 1 -24.13 7.39 -6.84
CA MET A 1 -23.22 8.53 -6.62
C MET A 1 -21.82 7.97 -6.78
N SER A 2 -21.03 8.41 -7.78
CA SER A 2 -19.63 8.02 -7.81
C SER A 2 -18.94 8.81 -6.70
N ASN A 3 -18.68 8.19 -5.55
CA ASN A 3 -17.61 8.68 -4.70
C ASN A 3 -16.34 8.51 -5.51
N SER A 4 -15.79 9.60 -6.03
CA SER A 4 -14.48 9.56 -6.65
C SER A 4 -13.50 9.09 -5.58
N ILE A 5 -12.86 7.95 -5.80
CA ILE A 5 -11.77 7.46 -4.93
C ILE A 5 -10.70 8.55 -4.96
N ASN A 6 -10.55 9.24 -3.83
CA ASN A 6 -9.59 10.32 -3.64
C ASN A 6 -8.55 9.91 -2.58
N TYR A 7 -7.51 10.71 -2.40
CA TYR A 7 -6.42 10.35 -1.49
C TYR A 7 -6.88 10.12 -0.03
N GLU A 8 -7.70 11.03 0.49
CA GLU A 8 -8.23 10.99 1.86
C GLU A 8 -9.04 9.71 2.11
N TYR A 9 -9.92 9.34 1.16
CA TYR A 9 -10.67 8.10 1.23
C TYR A 9 -9.76 6.87 1.28
N ILE A 10 -8.67 6.84 0.51
CA ILE A 10 -7.73 5.71 0.51
C ILE A 10 -7.03 5.59 1.86
N ILE A 11 -6.62 6.70 2.49
CA ILE A 11 -6.02 6.69 3.83
C ILE A 11 -7.00 6.07 4.83
N GLU A 12 -8.24 6.58 4.86
CA GLU A 12 -9.26 6.10 5.79
C GLU A 12 -9.57 4.63 5.58
N ALA A 13 -9.75 4.19 4.33
CA ALA A 13 -10.01 2.80 3.99
C ALA A 13 -8.87 1.87 4.44
N VAL A 14 -7.62 2.21 4.06
CA VAL A 14 -6.44 1.42 4.46
C VAL A 14 -6.31 1.32 5.97
N GLN A 15 -6.52 2.43 6.70
CA GLN A 15 -6.42 2.42 8.15
C GLN A 15 -7.51 1.55 8.78
N LEU A 16 -8.78 1.74 8.37
CA LEU A 16 -9.90 0.99 8.92
C LEU A 16 -9.76 -0.51 8.65
N ASP A 17 -9.44 -0.90 7.41
CA ASP A 17 -9.32 -2.31 7.05
C ASP A 17 -8.12 -2.97 7.75
N LEU A 18 -6.99 -2.26 7.91
CA LEU A 18 -5.86 -2.79 8.67
C LEU A 18 -6.19 -2.93 10.16
N ASP A 19 -6.88 -1.95 10.74
CA ASP A 19 -7.29 -2.00 12.15
C ASP A 19 -8.26 -3.18 12.37
N GLU A 20 -9.26 -3.36 11.51
CA GLU A 20 -10.18 -4.50 11.55
C GLU A 20 -9.42 -5.83 11.42
N TYR A 21 -8.61 -5.99 10.37
CA TYR A 21 -7.94 -7.26 10.11
C TYR A 21 -6.87 -7.63 11.13
N VAL A 22 -6.13 -6.66 11.66
CA VAL A 22 -5.08 -6.95 12.63
C VAL A 22 -5.64 -7.06 14.04
N ASP A 23 -6.52 -6.14 14.44
CA ASP A 23 -6.93 -6.01 15.84
C ASP A 23 -8.19 -6.84 16.15
N GLU A 24 -9.09 -7.06 15.18
CA GLU A 24 -10.31 -7.86 15.36
C GLU A 24 -10.17 -9.30 14.81
N ASP A 25 -9.67 -9.47 13.59
CA ASP A 25 -9.51 -10.80 12.96
C ASP A 25 -8.22 -11.52 13.40
N GLY A 26 -7.28 -10.80 14.03
CA GLY A 26 -6.01 -11.35 14.50
C GLY A 26 -5.02 -11.72 13.40
N LEU A 27 -5.17 -11.14 12.20
CA LEU A 27 -4.21 -11.30 11.11
C LEU A 27 -2.92 -10.56 11.41
N THR A 28 -1.81 -11.05 10.85
CA THR A 28 -0.58 -10.24 10.81
C THR A 28 -0.76 -9.05 9.86
N VAL A 29 0.02 -7.98 10.04
CA VAL A 29 0.04 -6.82 9.11
C VAL A 29 0.27 -7.27 7.66
N THR A 30 1.05 -8.33 7.47
CA THR A 30 1.37 -8.89 6.16
C THR A 30 0.17 -9.59 5.52
N GLU A 31 -0.52 -10.44 6.27
CA GLU A 31 -1.76 -11.09 5.82
C GLU A 31 -2.87 -10.07 5.56
N ALA A 32 -3.05 -9.11 6.48
CA ALA A 32 -4.03 -8.03 6.33
C ALA A 32 -3.74 -7.17 5.09
N SER A 33 -2.49 -6.75 4.88
CA SER A 33 -2.12 -5.98 3.68
C SER A 33 -2.36 -6.76 2.38
N GLY A 34 -2.07 -8.06 2.38
CA GLY A 34 -2.36 -8.93 1.25
C GLY A 34 -3.87 -9.03 0.98
N LYS A 35 -4.67 -9.24 2.02
CA LYS A 35 -6.13 -9.34 1.95
C LYS A 35 -6.76 -8.05 1.41
N ILE A 36 -6.33 -6.87 1.88
CA ILE A 36 -6.79 -5.58 1.35
C ILE A 36 -6.49 -5.47 -0.15
N ILE A 37 -5.26 -5.82 -0.58
CA ILE A 37 -4.92 -5.82 -2.02
C ILE A 37 -5.80 -6.79 -2.81
N GLU A 38 -6.12 -7.95 -2.24
CA GLU A 38 -6.97 -8.97 -2.86
C GLU A 38 -8.44 -8.55 -2.99
N GLU A 39 -8.97 -7.79 -2.04
CA GLU A 39 -10.37 -7.37 -2.03
C GLU A 39 -10.57 -6.09 -2.85
N ASP A 40 -9.66 -5.14 -2.74
CA ASP A 40 -9.73 -3.83 -3.38
C ASP A 40 -9.02 -3.75 -4.75
N TRP A 41 -8.57 -4.89 -5.29
CA TRP A 41 -7.76 -4.92 -6.51
C TRP A 41 -8.36 -4.16 -7.70
N GLN A 42 -9.69 -4.15 -7.82
CA GLN A 42 -10.38 -3.41 -8.88
C GLN A 42 -10.14 -1.91 -8.72
N ASN A 43 -10.34 -1.40 -7.51
CA ASN A 43 -10.09 0.01 -7.19
C ASN A 43 -8.62 0.35 -7.37
N ILE A 44 -7.72 -0.45 -6.78
CA ILE A 44 -6.26 -0.30 -6.84
C ILE A 44 -5.76 -0.20 -8.28
N ASN A 45 -6.31 -0.99 -9.20
CA ASN A 45 -5.86 -1.02 -10.59
C ASN A 45 -6.50 0.03 -11.50
N THR A 46 -7.35 0.93 -10.98
CA THR A 46 -8.04 1.95 -11.78
C THR A 46 -7.09 3.03 -12.32
N SER A 47 -6.03 3.36 -11.56
CA SER A 47 -4.97 4.28 -12.00
C SER A 47 -3.70 4.10 -11.20
N ASP A 48 -2.56 4.55 -11.75
CA ASP A 48 -1.28 4.56 -11.01
C ASP A 48 -1.35 5.39 -9.73
N PHE A 49 -2.10 6.51 -9.73
CA PHE A 49 -2.35 7.31 -8.54
C PHE A 49 -2.98 6.47 -7.43
N ILE A 50 -4.14 5.86 -7.69
CA ILE A 50 -4.84 5.05 -6.69
C ILE A 50 -3.96 3.88 -6.23
N LYS A 51 -3.29 3.21 -7.18
CA LYS A 51 -2.39 2.09 -6.89
C LYS A 51 -1.31 2.47 -5.90
N TYR A 52 -0.54 3.51 -6.21
CA TYR A 52 0.57 3.91 -5.35
C TYR A 52 0.07 4.51 -4.04
N SER A 53 -1.09 5.17 -4.02
CA SER A 53 -1.72 5.61 -2.77
C SER A 53 -2.03 4.46 -1.83
N TYR A 54 -2.64 3.37 -2.32
CA TYR A 54 -2.88 2.18 -1.49
C TYR A 54 -1.56 1.57 -1.00
N LEU A 55 -0.60 1.34 -1.91
CA LEU A 55 0.67 0.68 -1.54
C LEU A 55 1.50 1.49 -0.55
N VAL A 56 1.58 2.82 -0.71
CA VAL A 56 2.31 3.70 0.21
C VAL A 56 1.63 3.75 1.57
N ASN A 57 0.30 3.88 1.62
CA ASN A 57 -0.42 3.95 2.89
C ASN A 57 -0.37 2.63 3.65
N LEU A 58 -0.51 1.47 2.97
CA LEU A 58 -0.31 0.16 3.59
C LEU A 58 1.10 0.03 4.19
N ALA A 59 2.11 0.51 3.47
CA ALA A 59 3.49 0.48 3.96
C ALA A 59 3.68 1.40 5.19
N LEU A 60 3.10 2.60 5.19
CA LEU A 60 3.19 3.54 6.31
C LEU A 60 2.47 3.03 7.56
N GLU A 61 1.24 2.51 7.42
CA GLU A 61 0.51 1.90 8.54
C GLU A 61 1.22 0.67 9.10
N GLY A 62 1.76 -0.18 8.21
CA GLY A 62 2.60 -1.30 8.64
C GLY A 62 3.83 -0.83 9.44
N ILE A 63 4.54 0.19 8.95
CA ILE A 63 5.71 0.76 9.64
C ILE A 63 5.33 1.32 11.02
N LYS A 64 4.17 1.96 11.18
CA LYS A 64 3.65 2.39 12.50
C LYS A 64 3.49 1.20 13.44
N ARG A 65 3.02 0.07 12.91
CA ARG A 65 2.92 -1.24 13.59
C ARG A 65 4.24 -2.04 13.65
N LYS A 66 5.37 -1.42 13.27
CA LYS A 66 6.74 -2.00 13.28
C LYS A 66 6.96 -3.17 12.32
N GLN A 67 6.11 -3.34 11.31
CA GLN A 67 6.17 -4.41 10.32
C GLN A 67 6.00 -3.87 8.90
N LEU A 68 6.93 -4.19 8.00
CA LEU A 68 6.79 -3.86 6.58
C LEU A 68 6.72 -5.16 5.77
N PRO A 69 5.59 -5.48 5.13
CA PRO A 69 5.53 -6.61 4.20
C PRO A 69 6.58 -6.47 3.09
N ASP A 70 7.33 -7.53 2.83
CA ASP A 70 8.42 -7.52 1.86
C ASP A 70 7.97 -7.23 0.42
N PHE A 71 6.77 -7.66 0.02
CA PHE A 71 6.20 -7.33 -1.28
C PHE A 71 5.94 -5.82 -1.42
N LEU A 72 5.51 -5.11 -0.36
CA LEU A 72 5.38 -3.65 -0.39
C LEU A 72 6.75 -2.99 -0.49
N TYR A 73 7.72 -3.50 0.27
CA TYR A 73 9.10 -3.02 0.21
C TYR A 73 9.68 -3.13 -1.21
N GLU A 74 9.56 -4.30 -1.83
CA GLU A 74 10.04 -4.58 -3.19
C GLU A 74 9.33 -3.69 -4.23
N LYS A 75 8.00 -3.59 -4.19
CA LYS A 75 7.24 -2.76 -5.15
C LYS A 75 7.56 -1.28 -5.03
N LEU A 76 7.66 -0.75 -3.82
CA LEU A 76 7.93 0.67 -3.58
C LEU A 76 9.40 1.05 -3.83
N SER A 77 10.33 0.09 -3.78
CA SER A 77 11.75 0.34 -4.07
C SER A 77 12.01 0.87 -5.49
N HIS A 78 11.13 0.55 -6.43
CA HIS A 78 11.21 0.97 -7.83
C HIS A 78 10.14 2.01 -8.22
N ALA A 79 9.30 2.44 -7.28
CA ALA A 79 8.14 3.28 -7.56
C ALA A 79 8.46 4.77 -7.75
N GLY A 80 9.65 5.23 -7.36
CA GLY A 80 9.95 6.67 -7.28
C GLY A 80 9.82 7.42 -8.61
N GLU A 81 10.24 6.82 -9.73
CA GLU A 81 10.07 7.42 -11.06
C GLU A 81 8.60 7.43 -11.51
N ALA A 82 7.84 6.39 -11.17
CA ALA A 82 6.42 6.32 -11.52
C ALA A 82 5.62 7.37 -10.73
N ILE A 83 5.83 7.43 -9.41
CA ILE A 83 5.15 8.39 -8.51
C ILE A 83 5.47 9.84 -8.89
N SER A 84 6.71 10.15 -9.29
CA SER A 84 7.07 11.53 -9.66
C SER A 84 6.39 12.03 -10.93
N LYS A 85 6.01 11.12 -11.84
CA LYS A 85 5.29 11.44 -13.09
C LYS A 85 3.78 11.57 -12.92
N ILE A 86 3.24 11.28 -11.74
CA ILE A 86 1.81 11.42 -11.47
C ILE A 86 1.48 12.90 -11.35
N GLU A 87 0.70 13.39 -12.31
CA GLU A 87 0.21 14.76 -12.39
C GLU A 87 -1.31 14.76 -12.19
N ASN A 88 -1.75 14.74 -10.92
CA ASN A 88 -3.12 15.05 -10.53
C ASN A 88 -3.14 16.04 -9.35
N ASN A 89 -4.30 16.63 -9.07
CA ASN A 89 -4.50 17.61 -8.00
C ASN A 89 -4.16 17.09 -6.59
N GLU A 90 -4.17 15.78 -6.38
CA GLU A 90 -3.93 15.13 -5.09
C GLU A 90 -2.54 14.45 -5.02
N SER A 91 -1.75 14.53 -6.09
CA SER A 91 -0.47 13.80 -6.22
C SER A 91 0.58 14.30 -5.24
N GLU A 92 0.43 15.52 -4.75
CA GLU A 92 1.34 16.12 -3.78
C GLU A 92 1.26 15.40 -2.42
N GLU A 93 0.08 14.91 -2.03
CA GLU A 93 -0.10 14.15 -0.78
C GLU A 93 0.59 12.78 -0.89
N LEU A 94 0.35 12.07 -1.99
CA LEU A 94 1.05 10.82 -2.31
C LEU A 94 2.58 11.01 -2.33
N LYS A 95 3.08 12.05 -3.00
CA LYS A 95 4.53 12.32 -3.07
C LYS A 95 5.12 12.61 -1.70
N LYS A 96 4.40 13.37 -0.86
CA LYS A 96 4.81 13.67 0.51
C LYS A 96 4.89 12.39 1.34
N ASP A 97 3.88 11.54 1.27
CA ASP A 97 3.83 10.28 2.03
C ASP A 97 4.85 9.26 1.52
N PHE A 98 5.11 9.25 0.22
CA PHE A 98 6.21 8.46 -0.34
C PHE A 98 7.58 8.93 0.16
N ASN A 99 7.80 10.24 0.30
CA ASN A 99 9.02 10.77 0.93
C ASN A 99 9.12 10.37 2.41
N ILE A 100 8.02 10.42 3.15
CA ILE A 100 7.95 9.95 4.54
C ILE A 100 8.31 8.46 4.61
N TYR A 101 7.77 7.63 3.71
CA TYR A 101 8.12 6.22 3.61
C TYR A 101 9.63 6.04 3.37
N GLN A 102 10.21 6.75 2.40
CA GLN A 102 11.64 6.71 2.12
C GLN A 102 12.50 7.13 3.32
N ASP A 103 12.07 8.13 4.09
CA ASP A 103 12.78 8.54 5.30
C ASP A 103 12.68 7.50 6.42
N ASN A 104 11.54 6.83 6.56
CA ASN A 104 11.41 5.69 7.47
C ASN A 104 12.35 4.54 7.09
N LEU A 105 12.51 4.25 5.78
CA LEU A 105 13.47 3.24 5.31
C LEU A 105 14.92 3.53 5.74
N LYS A 106 15.31 4.82 5.81
CA LYS A 106 16.65 5.22 6.27
C LYS A 106 16.83 4.99 7.76
N GLN A 107 15.77 5.17 8.55
CA GLN A 107 15.78 4.99 10.01
C GLN A 107 15.77 3.51 10.42
N LYS A 108 15.17 2.62 9.60
CA LYS A 108 15.11 1.16 9.83
C LYS A 108 14.53 0.78 11.20
N LEU A 109 13.51 1.50 11.66
CA LEU A 109 12.85 1.27 12.96
C LEU A 109 11.67 0.29 12.87
N PHE A 110 11.72 -0.67 11.95
CA PHE A 110 10.70 -1.68 11.68
C PHE A 110 11.36 -2.96 11.13
N ASN A 111 10.63 -4.08 11.19
CA ASN A 111 11.08 -5.34 10.59
C ASN A 111 10.44 -5.54 9.22
N VAL A 112 11.22 -5.97 8.23
CA VAL A 112 10.66 -6.47 6.97
C VAL A 112 10.20 -7.90 7.21
N ILE A 113 8.94 -8.20 6.89
CA ILE A 113 8.33 -9.52 7.09
C ILE A 113 8.29 -10.24 5.76
N GLU A 114 8.97 -11.39 5.70
CA GLU A 114 9.08 -12.18 4.49
C GLU A 114 7.78 -12.94 4.21
N THR A 115 7.29 -12.87 2.97
CA THR A 115 6.14 -13.65 2.50
C THR A 115 6.56 -14.85 1.69
N SER A 116 5.69 -15.85 1.60
CA SER A 116 5.95 -17.02 0.76
C SER A 116 6.03 -16.62 -0.71
N ALA A 117 6.79 -17.38 -1.50
CA ALA A 117 6.89 -17.14 -2.95
C ALA A 117 5.52 -17.21 -3.66
N SER A 118 4.60 -18.04 -3.15
CA SER A 118 3.23 -18.12 -3.66
C SER A 118 2.45 -16.84 -3.38
N ASP A 119 2.58 -16.26 -2.19
CA ASP A 119 1.87 -15.04 -1.82
C ASP A 119 2.38 -13.85 -2.63
N LYS A 120 3.71 -13.71 -2.77
CA LYS A 120 4.31 -12.71 -3.67
C LYS A 120 3.80 -12.83 -5.10
N SER A 121 3.78 -14.06 -5.63
CA SER A 121 3.31 -14.32 -6.99
C SER A 121 1.82 -13.96 -7.16
N ARG A 122 1.01 -14.19 -6.13
CA ARG A 122 -0.41 -13.84 -6.11
C ARG A 122 -0.61 -12.33 -6.07
N ILE A 123 0.08 -11.61 -5.19
CA ILE A 123 0.04 -10.14 -5.13
C ILE A 123 0.51 -9.53 -6.45
N ASP A 124 1.59 -10.04 -7.02
CA ASP A 124 2.10 -9.60 -8.32
C ASP A 124 1.10 -9.83 -9.44
N TYR A 125 0.44 -10.99 -9.45
CA TYR A 125 -0.61 -11.27 -10.41
C TYR A 125 -1.76 -10.26 -10.31
N ILE A 126 -2.22 -9.99 -9.08
CA ILE A 126 -3.35 -9.10 -8.80
C ILE A 126 -3.03 -7.65 -9.19
N LEU A 127 -1.87 -7.12 -8.79
CA LEU A 127 -1.47 -5.74 -9.08
C LEU A 127 -1.18 -5.48 -10.57
N ASN A 128 -1.06 -6.55 -11.38
CA ASN A 128 -0.86 -6.46 -12.82
C ASN A 128 -2.11 -6.82 -13.64
N GLN A 129 -3.25 -7.10 -12.99
CA GLN A 129 -4.51 -7.28 -13.70
C GLN A 129 -4.90 -5.97 -14.38
N LYS A 130 -5.28 -6.07 -15.66
CA LYS A 130 -5.84 -4.96 -16.42
C LYS A 130 -7.36 -4.96 -16.22
N GLN A 131 -7.91 -3.79 -15.91
CA GLN A 131 -9.34 -3.52 -16.10
C GLN A 131 -9.68 -3.44 -17.58
#